data_AF-A0A946TT88-F1
#
_entry.id   AF-A0A946TT88-F1
#
_cell.length_a   1.000
_cell.length_b   1.000
_cell.length_c   1.000
_cell.angle_alpha   90.00
_cell.angle_beta   90.00
_cell.angle_gamma   90.00
#
_symmetry.space_group_name_H-M   'P 1'
#
loop_
_entity.id
_entity.type
_entity.pdbx_description
1 polymer ?
#
loop_
_entity_poly.entity_id
_entity_poly.type
_entity_poly.pdbx_seq_one_letter_code
_entity_poly.pdbx_strand_id
1 'polypeptide(L)'
;MKTSLLLIPSLFFSLVLFSSCGKKEAPTIDDQNAETATEEKAEDPATEEKSEEPAPKKEEPVNLLTPDDAPATEPEKAEEPAEETTDNSTEDKPATKVVTPPAVTAFVKELQNKGITKGFEELERLEEIGQENPALAIEAMKDLVGKLGTVNTDNLPEDLRDGVNGMRGGLNSMVLHMEEMPIPTDILAGGEEAIGAWFLKQSTEDPDFAEDFGLTMREWGGEMEELGQKVESSGESLEQLFGKYGVDESEFEN
;
A
#
# COMPACT_ATOMS: atom_id res chain seq x y z
N MET A 1 -6.00 -12.85 -12.35
CA MET A 1 -5.90 -11.38 -12.30
C MET A 1 -4.57 -11.00 -12.95
N LYS A 2 -3.92 -9.89 -12.61
CA LYS A 2 -2.46 -9.80 -12.73
C LYS A 2 -1.90 -10.09 -11.34
N THR A 3 -1.04 -11.10 -11.21
CA THR A 3 -0.44 -11.53 -9.94
C THR A 3 0.87 -10.76 -9.73
N SER A 4 0.72 -9.43 -9.58
CA SER A 4 1.87 -8.56 -9.33
C SER A 4 2.39 -8.78 -7.92
N LEU A 5 3.60 -9.37 -7.85
CA LEU A 5 4.45 -9.61 -6.67
C LEU A 5 4.90 -8.31 -5.93
N LEU A 6 4.20 -7.20 -6.19
CA LEU A 6 4.39 -5.83 -5.71
C LEU A 6 3.38 -5.46 -4.60
N LEU A 7 2.62 -6.44 -4.08
CA LEU A 7 1.58 -6.28 -3.05
C LEU A 7 1.96 -7.04 -1.77
N ILE A 8 3.13 -6.67 -1.25
CA ILE A 8 3.63 -7.03 0.09
C ILE A 8 3.70 -5.83 1.06
N PRO A 9 3.86 -4.54 0.64
CA PRO A 9 4.05 -3.45 1.60
C PRO A 9 2.76 -2.89 2.24
N SER A 10 1.57 -3.20 1.71
CA SER A 10 0.29 -2.64 2.22
C SER A 10 -0.16 -3.32 3.52
N LEU A 11 0.19 -4.59 3.72
CA LEU A 11 -0.06 -5.40 4.92
C LEU A 11 0.47 -4.72 6.20
N PHE A 12 1.64 -4.08 6.13
CA PHE A 12 2.27 -3.41 7.28
C PHE A 12 1.88 -1.93 7.42
N PHE A 13 1.57 -1.26 6.31
CA PHE A 13 1.12 0.14 6.33
C PHE A 13 -0.19 0.32 7.14
N SER A 14 -1.06 -0.69 7.12
CA SER A 14 -2.33 -0.70 7.86
C SER A 14 -2.17 -0.72 9.39
N LEU A 15 -1.09 -1.32 9.92
CA LEU A 15 -0.81 -1.31 11.38
C LEU A 15 -0.43 0.09 11.89
N VAL A 16 0.13 0.95 11.03
CA VAL A 16 0.52 2.32 11.39
C VAL A 16 -0.71 3.23 11.58
N LEU A 17 -1.87 2.88 11.01
CA LEU A 17 -3.09 3.71 11.03
C LEU A 17 -3.70 3.91 12.42
N PHE A 18 -3.37 3.09 13.42
CA PHE A 18 -3.71 3.35 14.82
C PHE A 18 -3.15 4.69 15.35
N SER A 19 -2.18 5.29 14.66
CA SER A 19 -1.66 6.64 14.98
C SER A 19 -2.57 7.80 14.54
N SER A 20 -3.69 7.57 13.83
CA SER A 20 -4.44 8.63 13.14
C SER A 20 -5.89 8.88 13.61
N CYS A 21 -6.28 8.48 14.82
CA CYS A 21 -7.60 8.82 15.39
C CYS A 21 -7.58 10.23 16.05
N GLY A 22 -7.34 11.27 15.23
CA GLY A 22 -6.91 12.60 15.69
C GLY A 22 -7.73 13.79 15.21
N LYS A 23 -8.96 13.61 14.71
CA LYS A 23 -9.79 14.72 14.20
C LYS A 23 -11.23 14.64 14.71
N LYS A 24 -11.61 15.60 15.55
CA LYS A 24 -12.99 15.76 16.03
C LYS A 24 -13.85 16.35 14.92
N GLU A 25 -14.76 15.55 14.38
CA GLU A 25 -15.88 16.09 13.62
C GLU A 25 -16.92 16.69 14.60
N ALA A 26 -17.43 17.87 14.27
CA ALA A 26 -18.54 18.47 15.00
C ALA A 26 -19.86 17.95 14.41
N PRO A 27 -20.88 17.63 15.23
CA PRO A 27 -22.12 17.06 14.72
C PRO A 27 -22.92 18.10 13.91
N THR A 28 -22.97 17.90 12.60
CA THR A 28 -23.92 18.60 11.72
C THR A 28 -25.33 18.11 12.04
N ILE A 29 -26.17 18.97 12.61
CA ILE A 29 -27.61 18.69 12.76
C ILE A 29 -28.28 19.11 11.45
N ASP A 30 -28.94 18.16 10.79
CA ASP A 30 -29.79 18.42 9.63
C ASP A 30 -31.22 18.76 10.08
N ASP A 31 -31.94 19.54 9.27
CA ASP A 31 -33.10 20.32 9.70
C ASP A 31 -34.42 19.71 9.19
N GLN A 32 -35.23 19.13 10.08
CA GLN A 32 -36.62 18.76 9.80
C GLN A 32 -37.59 19.27 10.86
N ASN A 33 -38.33 20.30 10.47
CA ASN A 33 -39.34 21.03 11.23
C ASN A 33 -40.62 20.22 11.51
N ALA A 34 -41.05 20.18 12.78
CA ALA A 34 -42.40 19.79 13.19
C ALA A 34 -42.87 20.49 14.50
N GLU A 35 -43.16 21.79 14.40
CA GLU A 35 -44.18 22.57 15.15
C GLU A 35 -44.76 22.02 16.49
N THR A 36 -44.53 22.69 17.64
CA THR A 36 -45.60 23.35 18.46
C THR A 36 -45.14 24.06 19.77
N ALA A 37 -45.36 25.39 19.82
CA ALA A 37 -45.84 26.26 20.92
C ALA A 37 -45.27 26.31 22.38
N THR A 38 -45.02 27.56 22.86
CA THR A 38 -45.11 28.10 24.27
C THR A 38 -44.15 27.55 25.36
N GLU A 39 -43.65 28.25 26.39
CA GLU A 39 -43.54 29.67 26.88
C GLU A 39 -42.47 29.68 28.03
N GLU A 40 -41.93 30.73 28.70
CA GLU A 40 -42.06 32.21 28.77
C GLU A 40 -40.74 32.81 29.38
N LYS A 41 -40.53 34.15 29.39
CA LYS A 41 -39.44 34.93 30.08
C LYS A 41 -37.98 34.73 29.57
N ALA A 42 -37.13 35.73 29.31
CA ALA A 42 -36.89 37.10 29.84
C ALA A 42 -36.20 37.11 31.24
N GLU A 43 -35.26 38.01 31.58
CA GLU A 43 -34.88 39.32 31.02
C GLU A 43 -33.34 39.53 30.90
N ASP A 44 -32.92 40.52 30.11
CA ASP A 44 -31.57 41.14 30.06
C ASP A 44 -31.66 42.52 30.73
N PRO A 45 -30.62 43.08 31.40
CA PRO A 45 -30.03 44.29 30.80
C PRO A 45 -28.54 44.62 31.14
N ALA A 46 -27.88 45.28 30.16
CA ALA A 46 -27.02 46.48 30.30
C ALA A 46 -25.61 46.38 30.95
N THR A 47 -24.62 47.24 30.61
CA THR A 47 -24.41 48.21 29.51
C THR A 47 -22.91 48.58 29.39
N GLU A 48 -22.48 48.90 28.17
CA GLU A 48 -21.25 49.60 27.69
C GLU A 48 -20.10 50.01 28.65
N GLU A 49 -18.86 49.84 28.15
CA GLU A 49 -18.01 51.03 27.91
C GLU A 49 -17.27 50.90 26.55
N LYS A 50 -16.59 51.98 26.10
CA LYS A 50 -16.44 52.31 24.65
C LYS A 50 -15.08 52.94 24.30
N SER A 51 -14.50 52.53 23.16
CA SER A 51 -13.48 53.29 22.40
C SER A 51 -13.48 52.80 20.94
N GLU A 52 -14.22 53.45 20.03
CA GLU A 52 -13.73 54.46 19.06
C GLU A 52 -13.02 53.90 17.81
N GLU A 53 -13.75 53.96 16.69
CA GLU A 53 -13.30 53.76 15.31
C GLU A 53 -12.74 55.10 14.74
N PRO A 54 -11.98 55.11 13.63
CA PRO A 54 -12.66 55.43 12.38
C PRO A 54 -12.10 54.73 11.11
N ALA A 55 -13.00 54.13 10.34
CA ALA A 55 -12.93 53.95 8.89
C ALA A 55 -13.22 55.31 8.18
N PRO A 56 -13.30 55.42 6.83
CA PRO A 56 -13.25 54.36 5.83
C PRO A 56 -12.45 54.67 4.54
N LYS A 57 -12.37 53.68 3.65
CA LYS A 57 -12.97 53.80 2.29
C LYS A 57 -13.10 52.44 1.60
N LYS A 58 -14.13 52.33 0.74
CA LYS A 58 -14.30 51.24 -0.23
C LYS A 58 -13.54 51.58 -1.51
N GLU A 59 -13.18 50.55 -2.30
CA GLU A 59 -13.66 50.41 -3.68
C GLU A 59 -13.24 49.04 -4.27
N GLU A 60 -14.13 48.44 -5.07
CA GLU A 60 -13.89 47.21 -5.85
C GLU A 60 -13.73 47.59 -7.35
N PRO A 61 -13.80 46.65 -8.31
CA PRO A 61 -12.64 45.97 -8.85
C PRO A 61 -12.28 46.46 -10.26
N VAL A 62 -10.99 46.66 -10.54
CA VAL A 62 -10.53 47.17 -11.84
C VAL A 62 -10.30 46.03 -12.84
N ASN A 63 -11.32 45.72 -13.63
CA ASN A 63 -11.09 45.26 -15.00
C ASN A 63 -10.59 46.44 -15.84
N LEU A 64 -9.57 46.23 -16.67
CA LEU A 64 -9.22 47.17 -17.75
C LEU A 64 -8.73 46.42 -18.99
N LEU A 65 -9.15 46.92 -20.15
CA LEU A 65 -9.07 46.24 -21.44
C LEU A 65 -7.73 46.47 -22.15
N THR A 66 -7.40 45.56 -23.06
CA THR A 66 -6.33 45.71 -24.06
C THR A 66 -6.67 46.77 -25.11
N PRO A 67 -5.63 47.42 -25.68
CA PRO A 67 -5.49 47.57 -27.13
C PRO A 67 -4.55 46.47 -27.64
N ASP A 68 -4.85 45.62 -28.63
CA ASP A 68 -5.39 45.89 -29.97
C ASP A 68 -4.30 46.39 -30.94
N ASP A 69 -3.73 45.43 -31.69
CA ASP A 69 -3.26 45.64 -33.06
C ASP A 69 -3.29 44.29 -33.80
N ALA A 70 -4.22 44.15 -34.74
CA ALA A 70 -4.38 43.00 -35.63
C ALA A 70 -4.68 43.48 -37.05
N PRO A 71 -4.18 42.77 -38.07
CA PRO A 71 -5.14 41.90 -38.79
C PRO A 71 -4.55 40.49 -39.01
N ALA A 72 -5.28 39.39 -38.80
CA ALA A 72 -6.65 39.06 -39.23
C ALA A 72 -6.77 38.82 -40.74
N THR A 73 -6.75 37.54 -41.12
CA THR A 73 -7.44 37.01 -42.32
C THR A 73 -7.93 35.61 -41.96
N GLU A 74 -9.14 35.26 -42.40
CA GLU A 74 -9.91 34.08 -41.96
C GLU A 74 -9.61 32.80 -42.78
N PRO A 75 -10.18 31.63 -42.41
CA PRO A 75 -9.65 30.33 -42.83
C PRO A 75 -10.26 29.78 -44.14
N GLU A 76 -9.61 28.76 -44.69
CA GLU A 76 -10.24 27.82 -45.64
C GLU A 76 -10.37 26.41 -45.06
N LYS A 77 -11.30 25.66 -45.63
CA LYS A 77 -11.81 24.38 -45.15
C LYS A 77 -11.40 23.26 -46.11
N ALA A 78 -11.15 22.09 -45.54
CA ALA A 78 -10.82 20.82 -46.19
C ALA A 78 -11.39 20.57 -47.61
N GLU A 79 -10.57 19.96 -48.46
CA GLU A 79 -10.88 18.61 -48.96
C GLU A 79 -9.60 17.83 -49.37
N GLU A 80 -9.79 16.56 -49.70
CA GLU A 80 -8.79 15.50 -49.94
C GLU A 80 -8.05 15.67 -51.30
N PRO A 81 -6.93 14.96 -51.57
CA PRO A 81 -7.09 13.59 -52.09
C PRO A 81 -5.95 12.57 -51.84
N ALA A 82 -6.30 11.31 -52.15
CA ALA A 82 -5.47 10.21 -52.63
C ALA A 82 -4.82 9.27 -51.60
N GLU A 83 -5.39 8.06 -51.54
CA GLU A 83 -4.72 6.84 -51.08
C GLU A 83 -3.46 6.54 -51.93
N GLU A 84 -2.36 6.16 -51.29
CA GLU A 84 -1.38 5.27 -51.93
C GLU A 84 -0.97 4.17 -50.93
N THR A 85 -1.24 2.92 -51.30
CA THR A 85 -1.11 1.76 -50.42
C THR A 85 0.33 1.27 -50.34
N THR A 86 1.05 1.72 -49.31
CA THR A 86 2.32 1.09 -48.90
C THR A 86 2.07 0.10 -47.75
N ASP A 87 2.05 -1.18 -48.12
CA ASP A 87 2.06 -2.33 -47.19
C ASP A 87 3.36 -2.31 -46.39
N ASN A 88 3.33 -1.61 -45.25
CA ASN A 88 4.45 -1.56 -44.31
C ASN A 88 4.36 -2.77 -43.38
N SER A 89 4.60 -3.94 -43.96
CA SER A 89 4.63 -5.24 -43.27
C SER A 89 5.47 -5.12 -42.00
N THR A 90 4.83 -5.24 -40.83
CA THR A 90 5.53 -5.28 -39.54
C THR A 90 6.43 -6.50 -39.56
N GLU A 91 7.74 -6.28 -39.70
CA GLU A 91 8.76 -7.33 -39.60
C GLU A 91 8.80 -7.81 -38.15
N ASP A 92 7.91 -8.76 -37.85
CA ASP A 92 7.71 -9.39 -36.55
C ASP A 92 8.94 -10.24 -36.23
N LYS A 93 9.98 -9.54 -35.75
CA LYS A 93 11.29 -10.09 -35.39
C LYS A 93 11.05 -11.32 -34.51
N PRO A 94 11.32 -12.54 -34.99
CA PRO A 94 10.81 -13.74 -34.36
C PRO A 94 11.32 -13.80 -32.92
N ALA A 95 10.38 -13.72 -31.98
CA ALA A 95 10.64 -13.79 -30.55
C ALA A 95 11.48 -15.04 -30.30
N THR A 96 12.77 -14.84 -30.03
CA THR A 96 13.75 -15.91 -30.02
C THR A 96 13.56 -16.68 -28.74
N LYS A 97 12.62 -17.63 -28.75
CA LYS A 97 12.11 -18.28 -27.54
C LYS A 97 13.28 -18.86 -26.76
N VAL A 98 13.56 -18.23 -25.61
CA VAL A 98 14.59 -18.67 -24.69
C VAL A 98 14.24 -20.08 -24.26
N VAL A 99 15.16 -21.01 -24.46
CA VAL A 99 14.94 -22.42 -24.11
C VAL A 99 15.28 -22.59 -22.64
N THR A 100 14.23 -22.68 -21.81
CA THR A 100 14.32 -22.80 -20.36
C THR A 100 15.28 -23.94 -19.96
N PRO A 101 16.34 -23.67 -19.18
CA PRO A 101 17.29 -24.72 -18.81
C PRO A 101 16.60 -25.81 -17.97
N PRO A 102 16.89 -27.11 -18.18
CA PRO A 102 16.18 -28.19 -17.49
C PRO A 102 16.22 -28.11 -15.95
N ALA A 103 17.29 -27.56 -15.37
CA ALA A 103 17.40 -27.33 -13.94
C ALA A 103 16.46 -26.22 -13.44
N VAL A 104 16.23 -25.18 -14.24
CA VAL A 104 15.30 -24.09 -13.93
C VAL A 104 13.85 -24.59 -14.03
N THR A 105 13.50 -25.33 -15.09
CA THR A 105 12.18 -25.97 -15.20
C THR A 105 11.92 -27.00 -14.09
N ALA A 106 12.95 -27.72 -13.63
CA ALA A 106 12.84 -28.61 -12.47
C ALA A 106 12.61 -27.83 -11.16
N PHE A 107 13.29 -26.69 -10.99
CA PHE A 107 13.14 -25.81 -9.83
C PHE A 107 11.77 -25.14 -9.76
N VAL A 108 11.24 -24.59 -10.85
CA VAL A 108 9.87 -24.03 -10.91
C VAL A 108 8.84 -25.09 -10.48
N LYS A 109 8.99 -26.32 -10.99
CA LYS A 109 8.16 -27.45 -10.57
C LYS A 109 8.39 -27.85 -9.11
N GLU A 110 9.58 -27.69 -8.55
CA GLU A 110 9.82 -27.91 -7.13
C GLU A 110 9.08 -26.88 -6.27
N LEU A 111 9.03 -25.61 -6.68
CA LEU A 111 8.23 -24.56 -6.01
C LEU A 111 6.73 -24.89 -6.03
N GLN A 112 6.20 -25.27 -7.20
CA GLN A 112 4.79 -25.67 -7.35
C GLN A 112 4.45 -26.92 -6.51
N ASN A 113 5.28 -27.97 -6.57
CA ASN A 113 5.06 -29.22 -5.82
C ASN A 113 5.15 -29.05 -4.29
N LYS A 114 5.86 -28.03 -3.80
CA LYS A 114 5.91 -27.65 -2.38
C LYS A 114 4.79 -26.70 -1.96
N GLY A 115 3.94 -26.26 -2.90
CA GLY A 115 2.89 -25.27 -2.63
C GLY A 115 3.44 -23.90 -2.24
N ILE A 116 4.56 -23.49 -2.86
CA ILE A 116 5.20 -22.19 -2.59
C ILE A 116 4.52 -21.08 -3.39
N THR A 117 4.18 -21.30 -4.67
CA THR A 117 3.40 -20.34 -5.47
C THR A 117 2.08 -20.00 -4.78
N LYS A 118 1.35 -21.04 -4.36
CA LYS A 118 0.10 -20.92 -3.59
C LYS A 118 0.26 -20.32 -2.19
N GLY A 119 1.49 -20.31 -1.66
CA GLY A 119 1.80 -19.60 -0.41
C GLY A 119 2.01 -18.10 -0.62
N PHE A 120 2.47 -17.66 -1.80
CA PHE A 120 2.44 -16.25 -2.17
C PHE A 120 1.01 -15.79 -2.47
N GLU A 121 0.23 -16.58 -3.22
CA GLU A 121 -1.21 -16.33 -3.47
C GLU A 121 -2.01 -16.18 -2.15
N GLU A 122 -1.75 -17.03 -1.15
CA GLU A 122 -2.40 -16.94 0.16
C GLU A 122 -1.90 -15.73 0.98
N LEU A 123 -0.66 -15.27 0.82
CA LEU A 123 -0.19 -14.03 1.45
C LEU A 123 -0.83 -12.78 0.82
N GLU A 124 -0.96 -12.72 -0.51
CA GLU A 124 -1.71 -11.64 -1.19
C GLU A 124 -3.17 -11.62 -0.71
N ARG A 125 -3.81 -12.79 -0.60
CA ARG A 125 -5.15 -12.96 -0.03
C ARG A 125 -5.23 -12.53 1.44
N LEU A 126 -4.21 -12.80 2.23
CA LEU A 126 -4.11 -12.41 3.63
C LEU A 126 -3.67 -10.95 3.81
N GLU A 127 -3.33 -10.20 2.75
CA GLU A 127 -3.16 -8.75 2.84
C GLU A 127 -4.50 -8.05 3.09
N GLU A 128 -5.56 -8.45 2.37
CA GLU A 128 -6.92 -7.92 2.56
C GLU A 128 -7.55 -8.31 3.91
N ILE A 129 -7.07 -9.38 4.56
CA ILE A 129 -7.68 -9.98 5.77
C ILE A 129 -6.79 -9.79 7.02
N GLY A 130 -5.48 -9.57 6.85
CA GLY A 130 -4.50 -9.47 7.93
C GLY A 130 -4.72 -8.28 8.87
N GLN A 131 -5.52 -7.29 8.46
CA GLN A 131 -5.98 -6.20 9.31
C GLN A 131 -6.97 -6.68 10.41
N GLU A 132 -7.78 -7.72 10.15
CA GLU A 132 -8.68 -8.32 11.15
C GLU A 132 -7.96 -9.34 12.04
N ASN A 133 -7.01 -10.10 11.47
CA ASN A 133 -6.23 -11.10 12.21
C ASN A 133 -4.77 -11.17 11.70
N PRO A 134 -3.84 -10.38 12.28
CA PRO A 134 -2.45 -10.35 11.82
C PRO A 134 -1.69 -11.66 12.11
N ALA A 135 -2.14 -12.46 13.09
CA ALA A 135 -1.49 -13.74 13.40
C ALA A 135 -1.59 -14.73 12.24
N LEU A 136 -2.67 -14.74 11.46
CA LEU A 136 -2.82 -15.61 10.28
C LEU A 136 -1.80 -15.26 9.17
N ALA A 137 -1.57 -13.98 8.91
CA ALA A 137 -0.56 -13.54 7.95
C ALA A 137 0.87 -13.92 8.39
N ILE A 138 1.16 -13.79 9.69
CA ILE A 138 2.43 -14.20 10.30
C ILE A 138 2.63 -15.73 10.20
N GLU A 139 1.60 -16.54 10.48
CA GLU A 139 1.67 -18.01 10.32
C GLU A 139 1.85 -18.44 8.86
N ALA A 140 1.14 -17.82 7.93
CA ALA A 140 1.29 -18.08 6.50
C ALA A 140 2.71 -17.73 5.98
N MET A 141 3.28 -16.60 6.43
CA MET A 141 4.65 -16.23 6.05
C MET A 141 5.69 -17.19 6.65
N LYS A 142 5.48 -17.66 7.89
CA LYS A 142 6.34 -18.69 8.53
C LYS A 142 6.31 -20.01 7.78
N ASP A 143 5.15 -20.49 7.36
CA ASP A 143 5.01 -21.69 6.52
C ASP A 143 5.66 -21.50 5.14
N LEU A 144 5.45 -20.36 4.48
CA LEU A 144 6.09 -20.04 3.21
C LEU A 144 7.62 -20.00 3.30
N VAL A 145 8.18 -19.33 4.32
CA VAL A 145 9.63 -19.30 4.59
C VAL A 145 10.16 -20.70 4.90
N GLY A 146 9.44 -21.47 5.70
CA GLY A 146 9.77 -22.87 5.99
C GLY A 146 9.83 -23.72 4.72
N LYS A 147 8.81 -23.64 3.86
CA LYS A 147 8.79 -24.31 2.54
C LYS A 147 9.94 -23.85 1.65
N LEU A 148 10.16 -22.54 1.51
CA LEU A 148 11.25 -21.94 0.74
C LEU A 148 12.62 -22.41 1.22
N GLY A 149 12.82 -22.58 2.52
CA GLY A 149 14.05 -23.13 3.12
C GLY A 149 14.35 -24.58 2.71
N THR A 150 13.35 -25.34 2.25
CA THR A 150 13.53 -26.74 1.80
C THR A 150 13.79 -26.89 0.29
N VAL A 151 13.86 -25.81 -0.49
CA VAL A 151 14.01 -25.88 -1.95
C VAL A 151 15.47 -26.06 -2.35
N ASN A 152 15.76 -27.03 -3.22
CA ASN A 152 17.11 -27.28 -3.72
C ASN A 152 17.54 -26.19 -4.72
N THR A 153 18.65 -25.50 -4.43
CA THR A 153 19.23 -24.47 -5.32
C THR A 153 20.56 -24.87 -5.97
N ASP A 154 21.09 -26.06 -5.67
CA ASP A 154 22.47 -26.47 -6.00
C ASP A 154 22.75 -26.56 -7.51
N ASN A 155 21.71 -26.83 -8.30
CA ASN A 155 21.79 -27.03 -9.75
C ASN A 155 21.34 -25.80 -10.55
N LEU A 156 20.99 -24.69 -9.88
CA LEU A 156 20.60 -23.45 -10.54
C LEU A 156 21.82 -22.72 -11.14
N PRO A 157 21.61 -21.88 -12.17
CA PRO A 157 22.55 -20.83 -12.54
C PRO A 157 22.91 -19.96 -11.33
N GLU A 158 24.17 -19.53 -11.25
CA GLU A 158 24.74 -18.81 -10.09
C GLU A 158 23.93 -17.56 -9.69
N ASP A 159 23.54 -16.74 -10.65
CA ASP A 159 22.75 -15.53 -10.41
C ASP A 159 21.32 -15.83 -9.95
N LEU A 160 20.66 -16.83 -10.55
CA LEU A 160 19.32 -17.25 -10.12
C LEU A 160 19.36 -17.94 -8.74
N ARG A 161 20.39 -18.73 -8.46
CA ARG A 161 20.67 -19.33 -7.13
C ARG A 161 20.82 -18.24 -6.08
N ASP A 162 21.59 -17.21 -6.37
CA ASP A 162 21.91 -16.15 -5.41
C ASP A 162 20.72 -15.20 -5.22
N GLY A 163 19.94 -14.92 -6.27
CA GLY A 163 18.65 -14.21 -6.18
C GLY A 163 17.62 -14.96 -5.33
N VAL A 164 17.43 -16.27 -5.56
CA VAL A 164 16.55 -17.12 -4.73
C VAL A 164 16.99 -17.13 -3.27
N ASN A 165 18.29 -17.22 -3.00
CA ASN A 165 18.82 -17.20 -1.63
C ASN A 165 18.71 -15.80 -0.98
N GLY A 166 18.83 -14.72 -1.77
CA GLY A 166 18.56 -13.35 -1.32
C GLY A 166 17.10 -13.16 -0.89
N MET A 167 16.15 -13.57 -1.75
CA MET A 167 14.71 -13.56 -1.45
C MET A 167 14.38 -14.39 -0.19
N ARG A 168 14.88 -15.63 -0.11
CA ARG A 168 14.75 -16.52 1.05
C ARG A 168 15.28 -15.86 2.34
N GLY A 169 16.45 -15.23 2.26
CA GLY A 169 17.06 -14.52 3.39
C GLY A 169 16.29 -13.27 3.82
N GLY A 170 15.74 -12.51 2.87
CA GLY A 170 14.88 -11.36 3.13
C GLY A 170 13.58 -11.75 3.84
N LEU A 171 12.82 -12.70 3.28
CA LEU A 171 11.58 -13.20 3.91
C LEU A 171 11.83 -13.83 5.29
N ASN A 172 12.94 -14.55 5.47
CA ASN A 172 13.32 -15.05 6.80
C ASN A 172 13.67 -13.91 7.78
N SER A 173 14.22 -12.79 7.29
CA SER A 173 14.49 -11.62 8.15
C SER A 173 13.18 -10.94 8.55
N MET A 174 12.23 -10.78 7.62
CA MET A 174 10.87 -10.31 7.93
C MET A 174 10.18 -11.18 8.98
N VAL A 175 10.24 -12.52 8.83
CA VAL A 175 9.64 -13.46 9.80
C VAL A 175 10.26 -13.36 11.19
N LEU A 176 11.59 -13.23 11.30
CA LEU A 176 12.25 -13.03 12.60
C LEU A 176 11.83 -11.70 13.24
N HIS A 177 11.75 -10.63 12.45
CA HIS A 177 11.31 -9.32 12.94
C HIS A 177 9.86 -9.34 13.45
N MET A 178 8.99 -10.15 12.86
CA MET A 178 7.62 -10.39 13.37
C MET A 178 7.58 -11.22 14.66
N GLU A 179 8.63 -11.99 14.97
CA GLU A 179 8.78 -12.65 16.28
C GLU A 179 9.26 -11.69 17.38
N GLU A 180 9.83 -10.55 16.99
CA GLU A 180 10.24 -9.45 17.87
C GLU A 180 9.16 -8.35 18.00
N MET A 181 7.92 -8.61 17.53
CA MET A 181 6.82 -7.64 17.59
C MET A 181 6.46 -7.27 19.07
N PRO A 182 6.33 -5.98 19.42
CA PRO A 182 6.04 -5.53 20.79
C PRO A 182 4.70 -5.96 21.41
N ILE A 183 3.79 -6.55 20.62
CA ILE A 183 2.49 -7.07 21.08
C ILE A 183 2.61 -8.60 21.22
N PRO A 184 2.27 -9.20 22.39
CA PRO A 184 2.35 -10.64 22.58
C PRO A 184 1.51 -11.44 21.57
N THR A 185 2.02 -12.58 21.10
CA THR A 185 1.40 -13.37 20.02
C THR A 185 0.00 -13.90 20.37
N ASP A 186 -0.26 -14.19 21.65
CA ASP A 186 -1.58 -14.60 22.15
C ASP A 186 -2.59 -13.43 22.17
N ILE A 187 -2.11 -12.20 22.34
CA ILE A 187 -2.91 -10.98 22.20
C ILE A 187 -3.20 -10.69 20.72
N LEU A 188 -2.20 -10.80 19.83
CA LEU A 188 -2.37 -10.65 18.38
C LEU A 188 -3.39 -11.65 17.81
N ALA A 189 -3.32 -12.92 18.22
CA ALA A 189 -4.26 -13.96 17.80
C ALA A 189 -5.70 -13.74 18.33
N GLY A 190 -5.87 -12.88 19.34
CA GLY A 190 -7.17 -12.42 19.84
C GLY A 190 -7.76 -11.22 19.07
N GLY A 191 -7.04 -10.65 18.11
CA GLY A 191 -7.50 -9.53 17.28
C GLY A 191 -7.66 -8.21 18.03
N GLU A 192 -8.34 -7.25 17.39
CA GLU A 192 -8.45 -5.85 17.87
C GLU A 192 -8.98 -5.73 19.31
N GLU A 193 -10.00 -6.52 19.70
CA GLU A 193 -10.57 -6.48 21.05
C GLU A 193 -9.53 -6.88 22.12
N ALA A 194 -8.74 -7.93 21.87
CA ALA A 194 -7.69 -8.38 22.77
C ALA A 194 -6.54 -7.36 22.85
N ILE A 195 -6.12 -6.81 21.70
CA ILE A 195 -5.08 -5.77 21.62
C ILE A 195 -5.51 -4.53 22.40
N GLY A 196 -6.73 -4.04 22.20
CA GLY A 196 -7.27 -2.88 22.90
C GLY A 196 -7.40 -3.10 24.41
N ALA A 197 -7.88 -4.27 24.84
CA ALA A 197 -7.98 -4.62 26.26
C ALA A 197 -6.60 -4.74 26.93
N TRP A 198 -5.62 -5.32 26.24
CA TRP A 198 -4.23 -5.40 26.71
C TRP A 198 -3.59 -4.01 26.81
N PHE A 199 -3.70 -3.19 25.76
CA PHE A 199 -3.12 -1.84 25.72
C PHE A 199 -3.70 -0.93 26.81
N LEU A 200 -5.02 -0.94 27.01
CA LEU A 200 -5.69 -0.20 28.09
C LEU A 200 -5.21 -0.66 29.47
N LYS A 201 -5.02 -1.97 29.67
CA LYS A 201 -4.48 -2.52 30.92
C LYS A 201 -3.05 -2.01 31.16
N GLN A 202 -2.15 -2.13 30.19
CA GLN A 202 -0.76 -1.66 30.34
C GLN A 202 -0.72 -0.15 30.62
N SER A 203 -1.48 0.65 29.88
CA SER A 203 -1.63 2.11 30.11
C SER A 203 -2.26 2.50 31.46
N THR A 204 -2.81 1.54 32.21
CA THR A 204 -3.34 1.73 33.57
C THR A 204 -2.37 1.24 34.65
N GLU A 205 -1.52 0.25 34.32
CA GLU A 205 -0.47 -0.27 35.19
C GLU A 205 0.80 0.62 35.15
N ASP A 206 1.04 1.30 34.03
CA ASP A 206 2.15 2.22 33.78
C ASP A 206 1.65 3.46 32.99
N PRO A 207 1.76 4.69 33.53
CA PRO A 207 1.36 5.92 32.83
C PRO A 207 2.19 6.28 31.60
N ASP A 208 3.48 5.90 31.56
CA ASP A 208 4.42 6.31 30.52
C ASP A 208 4.42 5.31 29.33
N PHE A 209 3.93 4.08 29.56
CA PHE A 209 3.81 3.00 28.58
C PHE A 209 3.24 3.42 27.21
N ALA A 210 2.25 4.30 27.17
CA ALA A 210 1.62 4.71 25.91
C ALA A 210 2.56 5.53 25.00
N GLU A 211 3.51 6.27 25.58
CA GLU A 211 4.55 6.99 24.82
C GLU A 211 5.67 6.02 24.42
N ASP A 212 6.20 5.23 25.36
CA ASP A 212 7.29 4.27 25.11
C ASP A 212 6.89 3.19 24.10
N PHE A 213 5.68 2.64 24.18
CA PHE A 213 5.14 1.71 23.19
C PHE A 213 4.94 2.39 21.82
N GLY A 214 4.48 3.64 21.80
CA GLY A 214 4.33 4.43 20.57
C GLY A 214 5.66 4.78 19.89
N LEU A 215 6.76 4.85 20.64
CA LEU A 215 8.12 4.93 20.10
C LEU A 215 8.59 3.56 19.60
N THR A 216 8.44 2.51 20.42
CA THR A 216 8.87 1.14 20.10
C THR A 216 8.20 0.60 18.83
N MET A 217 6.88 0.79 18.68
CA MET A 217 6.15 0.40 17.47
C MET A 217 6.54 1.18 16.22
N ARG A 218 7.07 2.41 16.37
CA ARG A 218 7.56 3.21 15.24
C ARG A 218 8.93 2.75 14.77
N GLU A 219 9.81 2.40 15.71
CA GLU A 219 11.13 1.81 15.40
C GLU A 219 10.96 0.44 14.75
N TRP A 220 10.20 -0.46 15.39
CA TRP A 220 9.84 -1.77 14.84
C TRP A 220 9.17 -1.66 13.46
N GLY A 221 8.23 -0.73 13.29
CA GLY A 221 7.53 -0.51 12.02
C GLY A 221 8.42 0.02 10.90
N GLY A 222 9.40 0.87 11.23
CA GLY A 222 10.38 1.37 10.26
C GLY A 222 11.34 0.27 9.78
N GLU A 223 11.86 -0.55 10.69
CA GLU A 223 12.68 -1.71 10.34
C GLU A 223 11.88 -2.74 9.51
N MET A 224 10.59 -2.92 9.82
CA MET A 224 9.67 -3.76 9.04
C MET A 224 9.45 -3.20 7.61
N GLU A 225 9.37 -1.88 7.45
CA GLU A 225 9.28 -1.22 6.14
C GLU A 225 10.56 -1.40 5.32
N GLU A 226 11.74 -1.17 5.90
CA GLU A 226 13.03 -1.39 5.24
C GLU A 226 13.22 -2.85 4.80
N LEU A 227 12.80 -3.81 5.63
CA LEU A 227 12.79 -5.23 5.28
C LEU A 227 11.82 -5.56 4.14
N GLY A 228 10.63 -4.94 4.14
CA GLY A 228 9.63 -5.05 3.07
C GLY A 228 10.16 -4.55 1.72
N GLN A 229 10.63 -3.30 1.66
CA GLN A 229 11.21 -2.69 0.45
C GLN A 229 12.38 -3.51 -0.13
N LYS A 230 13.20 -4.10 0.76
CA LYS A 230 14.31 -4.98 0.38
C LYS A 230 13.85 -6.32 -0.20
N VAL A 231 12.76 -6.89 0.30
CA VAL A 231 12.15 -8.12 -0.25
C VAL A 231 11.47 -7.84 -1.57
N GLU A 232 10.72 -6.75 -1.70
CA GLU A 232 10.11 -6.28 -2.96
C GLU A 232 11.18 -6.09 -4.05
N SER A 233 12.25 -5.34 -3.76
CA SER A 233 13.41 -5.17 -4.66
C SER A 233 14.08 -6.50 -5.05
N SER A 234 14.09 -7.48 -4.13
CA SER A 234 14.59 -8.83 -4.40
C SER A 234 13.64 -9.63 -5.28
N GLY A 235 12.33 -9.37 -5.20
CA GLY A 235 11.27 -9.95 -6.03
C GLY A 235 11.37 -9.48 -7.47
N GLU A 236 11.41 -8.17 -7.70
CA GLU A 236 11.62 -7.57 -9.04
C GLU A 236 12.89 -8.10 -9.71
N SER A 237 13.98 -8.22 -8.94
CA SER A 237 15.25 -8.75 -9.45
C SER A 237 15.16 -10.26 -9.77
N LEU A 238 14.39 -11.02 -9.00
CA LEU A 238 14.19 -12.45 -9.22
C LEU A 238 13.27 -12.73 -10.41
N GLU A 239 12.22 -11.93 -10.61
CA GLU A 239 11.36 -11.98 -11.81
C GLU A 239 12.19 -11.74 -13.08
N GLN A 240 13.04 -10.71 -13.10
CA GLN A 240 13.96 -10.44 -14.21
C GLN A 240 14.93 -11.59 -14.48
N LEU A 241 15.40 -12.28 -13.44
CA LEU A 241 16.24 -13.48 -13.58
C LEU A 241 15.47 -14.67 -14.14
N PHE A 242 14.20 -14.88 -13.74
CA PHE A 242 13.34 -15.90 -14.35
C PHE A 242 13.07 -15.62 -15.83
N GLY A 243 12.72 -14.38 -16.19
CA GLY A 243 12.52 -13.96 -17.58
C GLY A 243 13.78 -14.11 -18.44
N LYS A 244 14.96 -13.79 -17.89
CA LYS A 244 16.27 -14.06 -18.52
C LYS A 244 16.47 -15.55 -18.84
N TYR A 245 15.96 -16.44 -18.00
CA TYR A 245 16.02 -17.90 -18.20
C TYR A 245 14.82 -18.48 -18.96
N GLY A 246 13.92 -17.64 -19.49
CA GLY A 246 12.79 -18.08 -20.32
C GLY A 246 11.60 -18.65 -19.56
N VAL A 247 11.53 -18.40 -18.24
CA VAL A 247 10.35 -18.67 -17.41
C VAL A 247 9.47 -17.42 -17.41
N ASP A 248 8.17 -17.59 -17.61
CA ASP A 248 7.16 -16.53 -17.52
C ASP A 248 6.18 -16.77 -16.35
N GLU A 249 5.37 -15.75 -16.02
CA GLU A 249 4.40 -15.77 -14.90
C GLU A 249 3.46 -16.99 -14.97
N SER A 250 3.08 -17.43 -16.17
CA SER A 250 2.16 -18.57 -16.36
C SER A 250 2.83 -19.95 -16.19
N GLU A 251 4.16 -20.03 -16.08
CA GLU A 251 4.82 -21.26 -15.60
C GLU A 251 4.62 -21.47 -14.08
N PHE A 252 4.16 -20.46 -13.34
CA PHE A 252 3.86 -20.56 -11.89
C PHE A 252 2.38 -20.88 -11.60
N GLU A 253 1.43 -20.34 -12.37
CA GLU A 253 -0.02 -20.66 -12.32
C GLU A 253 -0.28 -22.18 -12.42
N ASN A 254 -1.12 -22.76 -11.54
CA ASN A 254 -1.37 -24.23 -11.52
C ASN A 254 -2.66 -24.66 -10.79
#